data_AF-A0A7C7JFV8-F1
#
_entry.id   AF-A0A7C7JFV8-F1
#
_cell.length_a   1.000
_cell.length_b   1.000
_cell.length_c   1.000
_cell.angle_alpha   90.00
_cell.angle_beta   90.00
_cell.angle_gamma   90.00
#
_symmetry.space_group_name_H-M   'P 1'
#
loop_
_entity.id
_entity.type
_entity.pdbx_description
1 polymer ?
#
loop_
_entity_poly.entity_id
_entity_poly.type
_entity_poly.pdbx_seq_one_letter_code
_entity_poly.pdbx_strand_id
1 'polypeptide(L)'
;MKNRVKYIFLVFSFLGAYNSWGQLSPGDLSEAHKHLEGVGNCTECHILGSQVSDDKCLDCHKEIQTLIDADRGYHVSVEVEGKSCVICHSEHHGRGFDLFRLDEDKFDHDLADYKLEGEHWIIDCRECHKPENIASEEIRKLSDTYLGLEEDCLSCHTDFHQETLGEDCKECHNFTKWDPAKFFDHKDAE
;
A
#
# COMPACT_ATOMS: atom_id res chain seq x y z
N MET A 1 -38.85 -51.99 63.89
CA MET A 1 -37.61 -51.21 64.09
C MET A 1 -37.18 -50.66 62.74
N LYS A 2 -37.23 -49.32 62.59
CA LYS A 2 -37.00 -48.59 61.32
C LYS A 2 -35.50 -48.44 61.07
N ASN A 3 -34.93 -49.18 60.12
CA ASN A 3 -33.58 -48.91 59.61
C ASN A 3 -33.68 -47.92 58.45
N ARG A 4 -33.47 -46.63 58.73
CA ARG A 4 -33.24 -45.61 57.71
C ARG A 4 -31.74 -45.36 57.63
N VAL A 5 -31.06 -46.04 56.71
CA VAL A 5 -29.70 -45.68 56.31
C VAL A 5 -29.83 -44.45 55.39
N LYS A 6 -29.36 -43.30 55.86
CA LYS A 6 -29.34 -42.06 55.09
C LYS A 6 -28.22 -42.14 54.05
N TYR A 7 -28.57 -42.28 52.78
CA TYR A 7 -27.63 -42.10 51.68
C TYR A 7 -27.33 -40.60 51.54
N ILE A 8 -26.12 -40.20 51.96
CA ILE A 8 -25.59 -38.87 51.68
C ILE A 8 -25.07 -38.90 50.24
N PHE A 9 -25.85 -38.35 49.31
CA PHE A 9 -25.36 -38.04 47.97
C PHE A 9 -24.39 -36.86 48.09
N LEU A 10 -23.09 -37.14 48.10
CA LEU A 10 -22.06 -36.14 47.86
C LEU A 10 -22.11 -35.76 46.38
N VAL A 11 -22.86 -34.71 46.07
CA VAL A 11 -22.82 -34.05 44.76
C VAL A 11 -21.46 -33.35 44.68
N PHE A 12 -20.47 -34.03 44.13
CA PHE A 12 -19.24 -33.38 43.68
C PHE A 12 -19.64 -32.45 42.52
N SER A 13 -19.88 -31.18 42.84
CA SER A 13 -19.94 -30.12 41.83
C SER A 13 -18.56 -30.05 41.19
N PHE A 14 -18.43 -30.70 40.03
CA PHE A 14 -17.30 -30.51 39.14
C PHE A 14 -17.42 -29.07 38.63
N LEU A 15 -16.88 -28.11 39.39
CA LEU A 15 -16.56 -26.78 38.90
C LEU A 15 -15.43 -26.98 37.88
N GLY A 16 -15.81 -27.39 36.66
CA GLY A 16 -14.92 -27.33 35.52
C GLY A 16 -14.46 -25.88 35.43
N ALA A 17 -13.18 -25.65 35.68
CA ALA A 17 -12.56 -24.38 35.41
C ALA A 17 -12.65 -24.16 33.90
N TYR A 18 -13.72 -23.50 33.46
CA TYR A 18 -13.80 -22.94 32.14
C TYR A 18 -12.71 -21.87 32.11
N ASN A 19 -11.56 -22.21 31.54
CA ASN A 19 -10.57 -21.24 31.12
C ASN A 19 -11.29 -20.35 30.11
N SER A 20 -11.86 -19.26 30.62
CA SER A 20 -12.37 -18.18 29.80
C SER A 20 -11.11 -17.47 29.33
N TRP A 21 -10.51 -17.95 28.23
CA TRP A 21 -9.54 -17.17 27.51
C TRP A 21 -10.30 -15.95 27.00
N GLY A 22 -10.21 -14.85 27.75
CA GLY A 22 -10.68 -13.56 27.26
C GLY A 22 -9.89 -13.27 26.00
N GLN A 23 -10.53 -13.42 24.85
CA GLN A 23 -9.91 -13.10 23.57
C GLN A 23 -9.88 -11.57 23.46
N LEU A 24 -8.79 -10.99 23.95
CA LEU A 24 -8.55 -9.55 23.95
C LEU A 24 -8.18 -9.03 22.54
N SER A 25 -7.63 -9.89 21.69
CA SER A 25 -7.28 -9.57 20.30
C SER A 25 -8.16 -10.34 19.32
N PRO A 26 -8.73 -9.69 18.29
CA PRO A 26 -9.48 -10.37 17.22
C PRO A 26 -8.67 -11.41 16.44
N GLY A 27 -7.33 -11.27 16.42
CA GLY A 27 -6.41 -12.13 15.70
C GLY A 27 -5.02 -11.49 15.59
N ASP A 28 -4.06 -12.21 15.02
CA ASP A 28 -2.72 -11.70 14.77
C ASP A 28 -2.75 -10.58 13.72
N LEU A 29 -1.92 -9.56 13.91
CA LEU A 29 -1.73 -8.51 12.91
C LEU A 29 -0.96 -9.06 11.68
N SER A 30 -0.98 -8.34 10.57
CA SER A 30 -0.13 -8.57 9.41
C SER A 30 1.36 -8.55 9.79
N GLU A 31 2.21 -9.05 8.90
CA GLU A 31 3.66 -9.02 9.12
C GLU A 31 4.19 -7.57 9.26
N ALA A 32 3.63 -6.62 8.50
CA ALA A 32 4.00 -5.21 8.54
C ALA A 32 3.71 -4.58 9.92
N HIS A 33 2.56 -4.90 10.51
CA HIS A 33 2.15 -4.34 11.80
C HIS A 33 2.42 -5.23 13.01
N LYS A 34 3.13 -6.36 12.86
CA LYS A 34 3.44 -7.27 13.98
C LYS A 34 4.06 -6.58 15.19
N HIS A 35 4.80 -5.51 14.96
CA HIS A 35 5.50 -4.74 15.99
C HIS A 35 4.54 -3.91 16.87
N LEU A 36 3.31 -3.68 16.40
CA LEU A 36 2.23 -2.99 17.13
C LEU A 36 1.40 -3.94 17.99
N GLU A 37 1.73 -5.23 18.05
CA GLU A 37 1.02 -6.15 18.93
C GLU A 37 1.28 -5.87 20.41
N GLY A 38 0.29 -6.21 21.24
CA GLY A 38 0.35 -6.06 22.68
C GLY A 38 -0.88 -5.35 23.23
N VAL A 39 -1.24 -5.69 24.47
CA VAL A 39 -2.46 -5.19 25.12
C VAL A 39 -2.46 -3.66 25.28
N GLY A 40 -1.28 -3.03 25.33
CA GLY A 40 -1.14 -1.58 25.43
C GLY A 40 -1.29 -0.84 24.09
N ASN A 41 -1.18 -1.54 22.97
CA ASN A 41 -1.03 -0.92 21.65
C ASN A 41 -2.33 -0.92 20.84
N CYS A 42 -3.44 -1.38 21.41
CA CYS A 42 -4.74 -1.35 20.73
C CYS A 42 -5.13 0.08 20.33
N THR A 43 -4.73 1.06 21.12
CA THR A 43 -5.01 2.48 20.90
C THR A 43 -4.10 3.15 19.87
N GLU A 44 -3.10 2.44 19.33
CA GLU A 44 -2.31 2.95 18.20
C GLU A 44 -3.24 3.16 16.99
N CYS A 45 -4.16 2.22 16.73
CA CYS A 45 -5.13 2.32 15.64
C CYS A 45 -6.56 2.65 16.10
N HIS A 46 -6.99 2.19 17.29
CA HIS A 46 -8.36 2.38 17.77
C HIS A 46 -8.54 3.62 18.64
N ILE A 47 -9.71 4.24 18.56
CA ILE A 47 -10.18 5.22 19.53
C ILE A 47 -11.03 4.50 20.59
N LEU A 48 -10.79 4.77 21.87
CA LEU A 48 -11.55 4.15 22.96
C LEU A 48 -13.05 4.37 22.82
N GLY A 49 -13.83 3.29 22.81
CA GLY A 49 -15.29 3.33 22.65
C GLY A 49 -15.75 3.57 21.20
N SER A 50 -14.83 3.57 20.23
CA SER A 50 -15.10 3.72 18.81
C SER A 50 -14.30 2.69 18.00
N GLN A 51 -14.43 2.77 16.68
CA GLN A 51 -13.64 1.99 15.73
C GLN A 51 -12.25 2.63 15.51
N VAL A 52 -11.51 2.07 14.55
CA VAL A 52 -10.28 2.64 14.00
C VAL A 52 -10.49 4.02 13.39
N SER A 53 -9.43 4.81 13.30
CA SER A 53 -9.45 6.16 12.76
C SER A 53 -8.46 6.29 11.61
N ASP A 54 -8.87 6.90 10.51
CA ASP A 54 -7.99 7.13 9.34
C ASP A 54 -6.81 8.03 9.72
N ASP A 55 -7.04 9.06 10.55
CA ASP A 55 -5.97 9.93 11.08
C ASP A 55 -4.85 9.14 11.78
N LYS A 56 -5.19 8.06 12.49
CA LYS A 56 -4.20 7.22 13.18
C LYS A 56 -3.37 6.39 12.22
N CYS A 57 -3.93 5.99 11.09
CA CYS A 57 -3.16 5.36 10.01
C CYS A 57 -2.16 6.37 9.43
N LEU A 58 -2.62 7.59 9.17
CA LEU A 58 -1.83 8.66 8.58
C LEU A 58 -0.83 9.29 9.56
N ASP A 59 -0.93 9.00 10.86
CA ASP A 59 0.08 9.34 11.87
C ASP A 59 1.41 8.62 11.66
N CYS A 60 1.39 7.42 11.06
CA CYS A 60 2.58 6.68 10.69
C CYS A 60 2.84 6.71 9.17
N HIS A 61 1.79 6.62 8.35
CA HIS A 61 1.88 6.63 6.88
C HIS A 61 1.95 8.05 6.31
N LYS A 62 3.02 8.77 6.67
CA LYS A 62 3.21 10.18 6.30
C LYS A 62 3.45 10.40 4.82
N GLU A 63 4.02 9.42 4.13
CA GLU A 63 4.16 9.38 2.68
C GLU A 63 2.79 9.43 1.98
N ILE A 64 1.81 8.68 2.50
CA ILE A 64 0.43 8.67 1.98
C ILE A 64 -0.28 9.97 2.35
N GLN A 65 -0.16 10.42 3.60
CA GLN A 65 -0.72 11.71 4.04
C GLN A 65 -0.24 12.86 3.15
N THR A 66 1.06 12.90 2.85
CA THR A 66 1.66 13.97 2.03
C THR A 66 1.06 14.01 0.62
N LEU A 67 0.77 12.85 0.03
CA LEU A 67 0.13 12.78 -1.29
C LEU A 67 -1.34 13.19 -1.23
N ILE A 68 -2.09 12.73 -0.23
CA ILE A 68 -3.48 13.12 -0.02
C ILE A 68 -3.60 14.64 0.19
N ASP A 69 -2.75 15.23 1.04
CA ASP A 69 -2.73 16.67 1.31
C ASP A 69 -2.39 17.51 0.07
N ALA A 70 -1.71 16.91 -0.90
CA ALA A 70 -1.34 17.53 -2.16
C ALA A 70 -2.38 17.29 -3.28
N ASP A 71 -3.51 16.64 -3.00
CA ASP A 71 -4.49 16.17 -3.99
C ASP A 71 -3.84 15.30 -5.08
N ARG A 72 -2.96 14.37 -4.66
CA ARG A 72 -2.15 13.52 -5.52
C ARG A 72 -2.30 12.03 -5.23
N GLY A 73 -2.13 11.23 -6.28
CA GLY A 73 -2.07 9.77 -6.26
C GLY A 73 -3.43 9.08 -6.20
N TYR A 74 -3.39 7.75 -6.14
CA TYR A 74 -4.60 6.91 -6.18
C TYR A 74 -5.58 7.16 -5.02
N HIS A 75 -5.09 7.57 -3.84
CA HIS A 75 -5.92 7.72 -2.64
C HIS A 75 -6.86 8.93 -2.68
N VAL A 76 -6.66 9.88 -3.60
CA VAL A 76 -7.59 10.99 -3.84
C VAL A 76 -8.51 10.74 -5.04
N SER A 77 -8.36 9.59 -5.68
CA SER A 77 -9.20 9.22 -6.82
C SER A 77 -10.66 9.05 -6.41
N VAL A 78 -11.55 9.13 -7.41
CA VAL A 78 -12.99 8.89 -7.25
C VAL A 78 -13.31 7.49 -6.71
N GLU A 79 -12.39 6.54 -6.81
CA GLU A 79 -12.58 5.19 -6.27
C GLU A 79 -12.36 5.14 -4.75
N VAL A 80 -11.56 6.05 -4.20
CA VAL A 80 -11.19 6.05 -2.78
C VAL A 80 -11.89 7.18 -2.02
N GLU A 81 -12.24 8.27 -2.70
CA GLU A 81 -12.87 9.45 -2.10
C GLU A 81 -14.05 9.08 -1.16
N GLY A 82 -13.97 9.55 0.07
CA GLY A 82 -14.99 9.34 1.10
C GLY A 82 -15.01 7.94 1.74
N LYS A 83 -14.09 7.03 1.39
CA LYS A 83 -13.93 5.73 2.04
C LYS A 83 -12.89 5.80 3.16
N SER A 84 -13.17 5.13 4.26
CA SER A 84 -12.18 4.92 5.33
C SER A 84 -11.14 3.89 4.91
N CYS A 85 -9.89 4.07 5.36
CA CYS A 85 -8.74 3.25 4.98
C CYS A 85 -9.00 1.76 5.20
N VAL A 86 -9.64 1.41 6.32
CA VAL A 86 -9.84 0.01 6.74
C VAL A 86 -10.86 -0.75 5.91
N ILE A 87 -11.62 -0.07 5.05
CA ILE A 87 -12.51 -0.74 4.08
C ILE A 87 -11.67 -1.58 3.10
N CYS A 88 -10.48 -1.11 2.75
CA CYS A 88 -9.53 -1.81 1.89
C CYS A 88 -8.37 -2.43 2.69
N HIS A 89 -7.73 -1.62 3.54
CA HIS A 89 -6.58 -1.98 4.37
C HIS A 89 -7.00 -2.52 5.74
N SER A 90 -7.74 -3.62 5.72
CA SER A 90 -8.28 -4.23 6.93
C SER A 90 -7.24 -5.08 7.65
N GLU A 91 -7.13 -4.99 8.97
CA GLU A 91 -6.14 -5.72 9.77
C GLU A 91 -6.78 -6.90 10.57
N HIS A 92 -5.96 -7.67 11.30
CA HIS A 92 -6.29 -8.90 12.06
C HIS A 92 -6.55 -10.14 11.20
N HIS A 93 -5.97 -10.19 10.01
CA HIS A 93 -6.10 -11.33 9.09
C HIS A 93 -4.92 -12.30 9.15
N GLY A 94 -3.98 -12.07 10.07
CA GLY A 94 -2.77 -12.87 10.25
C GLY A 94 -1.59 -12.41 9.40
N ARG A 95 -0.41 -12.99 9.69
CA ARG A 95 0.89 -12.52 9.18
C ARG A 95 1.00 -12.44 7.66
N GLY A 96 0.46 -13.43 6.96
CA GLY A 96 0.54 -13.52 5.51
C GLY A 96 -0.49 -12.67 4.77
N PHE A 97 -1.29 -11.87 5.49
CA PHE A 97 -2.26 -11.01 4.84
C PHE A 97 -1.56 -9.83 4.17
N ASP A 98 -1.77 -9.73 2.86
CA ASP A 98 -1.38 -8.55 2.11
C ASP A 98 -2.37 -7.41 2.40
N LEU A 99 -1.86 -6.36 3.05
CA LEU A 99 -2.60 -5.13 3.30
C LEU A 99 -2.69 -4.27 2.04
N PHE A 100 -1.70 -4.31 1.15
CA PHE A 100 -1.59 -3.41 0.01
C PHE A 100 -2.66 -3.68 -1.05
N ARG A 101 -3.02 -4.96 -1.29
CA ARG A 101 -4.19 -5.39 -2.10
C ARG A 101 -4.30 -4.72 -3.46
N LEU A 102 -3.18 -4.37 -4.07
CA LEU A 102 -3.17 -3.86 -5.43
C LEU A 102 -3.38 -5.02 -6.40
N ASP A 103 -4.46 -4.95 -7.19
CA ASP A 103 -4.66 -5.84 -8.33
C ASP A 103 -3.96 -5.21 -9.54
N GLU A 104 -2.70 -5.59 -9.75
CA GLU A 104 -1.85 -5.03 -10.82
C GLU A 104 -2.45 -5.22 -12.22
N ASP A 105 -3.22 -6.29 -12.45
CA ASP A 105 -3.88 -6.56 -13.72
C ASP A 105 -5.06 -5.62 -13.99
N LYS A 106 -5.59 -4.97 -12.96
CA LYS A 106 -6.76 -4.08 -13.03
C LYS A 106 -6.46 -2.62 -12.66
N PHE A 107 -5.24 -2.33 -12.24
CA PHE A 107 -4.89 -0.98 -11.82
C PHE A 107 -4.94 -0.02 -13.00
N ASP A 108 -5.65 1.10 -12.82
CA ASP A 108 -5.77 2.15 -13.82
C ASP A 108 -4.90 3.34 -13.44
N HIS A 109 -3.87 3.59 -14.23
CA HIS A 109 -2.98 4.73 -14.05
C HIS A 109 -3.67 6.09 -14.24
N ASP A 110 -4.83 6.14 -14.92
CA ASP A 110 -5.64 7.37 -15.02
C ASP A 110 -6.27 7.79 -13.67
N LEU A 111 -6.28 6.89 -12.69
CA LEU A 111 -6.70 7.18 -11.32
C LEU A 111 -5.53 7.63 -10.43
N ALA A 112 -4.32 7.68 -10.96
CA ALA A 112 -3.12 8.14 -10.28
C ALA A 112 -2.52 9.38 -10.98
N ASP A 113 -1.35 9.83 -10.51
CA ASP A 113 -0.74 11.08 -10.98
C ASP A 113 -0.21 11.03 -12.41
N TYR A 114 0.23 9.85 -12.87
CA TYR A 114 0.92 9.68 -14.13
C TYR A 114 0.13 8.81 -15.11
N LYS A 115 -0.36 9.45 -16.17
CA LYS A 115 -1.07 8.80 -17.27
C LYS A 115 -0.08 8.09 -18.19
N LEU A 116 -0.28 6.79 -18.36
CA LEU A 116 0.48 6.00 -19.33
C LEU A 116 -0.03 6.24 -20.75
N GLU A 117 0.89 6.49 -21.68
CA GLU A 117 0.59 6.69 -23.10
C GLU A 117 1.53 5.86 -23.99
N GLY A 118 1.00 5.43 -25.14
CA GLY A 118 1.76 4.70 -26.15
C GLY A 118 2.42 3.42 -25.61
N GLU A 119 3.71 3.25 -25.88
CA GLU A 119 4.46 2.05 -25.49
C GLU A 119 4.63 1.93 -23.97
N HIS A 120 4.50 3.02 -23.21
CA HIS A 120 4.52 2.96 -21.74
C HIS A 120 3.30 2.26 -21.15
N TRP A 121 2.23 2.05 -21.93
CA TRP A 121 1.03 1.34 -21.47
C TRP A 121 1.25 -0.17 -21.29
N ILE A 122 2.20 -0.75 -22.02
CA ILE A 122 2.35 -2.22 -22.12
C ILE A 122 3.59 -2.76 -21.39
N ILE A 123 4.27 -1.92 -20.62
CA ILE A 123 5.41 -2.32 -19.82
C ILE A 123 4.94 -2.89 -18.47
N ASP A 124 5.67 -3.88 -17.96
CA ASP A 124 5.41 -4.39 -16.61
C ASP A 124 5.67 -3.27 -15.59
N CYS A 125 4.85 -3.15 -14.55
CA CYS A 125 4.96 -2.00 -13.68
C CYS A 125 6.27 -2.00 -12.86
N ARG A 126 6.95 -3.15 -12.68
CA ARG A 126 8.27 -3.24 -12.05
C ARG A 126 9.38 -2.72 -12.97
N GLU A 127 9.12 -2.51 -14.27
CA GLU A 127 10.09 -1.87 -15.16
C GLU A 127 10.24 -0.38 -14.87
N CYS A 128 9.16 0.27 -14.42
CA CYS A 128 9.13 1.67 -14.00
C CYS A 128 9.39 1.85 -12.51
N HIS A 129 8.66 1.11 -11.66
CA HIS A 129 8.69 1.23 -10.20
C HIS A 129 9.93 0.54 -9.60
N LYS A 130 11.10 0.99 -10.06
CA LYS A 130 12.41 0.55 -9.61
C LYS A 130 12.99 1.56 -8.62
N PRO A 131 13.69 1.10 -7.57
CA PRO A 131 14.36 1.99 -6.63
C PRO A 131 15.28 3.02 -7.29
N GLU A 132 15.91 2.69 -8.42
CA GLU A 132 16.83 3.60 -9.13
C GLU A 132 16.14 4.85 -9.70
N ASN A 133 14.84 4.78 -9.95
CA ASN A 133 14.04 5.87 -10.53
C ASN A 133 13.34 6.73 -9.46
N ILE A 134 13.60 6.47 -8.18
CA ILE A 134 13.00 7.17 -7.04
C ILE A 134 14.01 8.17 -6.47
N ALA A 135 13.73 9.47 -6.58
CA ALA A 135 14.65 10.50 -6.08
C ALA A 135 14.70 10.55 -4.54
N SER A 136 13.55 10.32 -3.88
CA SER A 136 13.48 10.34 -2.41
C SER A 136 14.20 9.14 -1.80
N GLU A 137 15.26 9.41 -1.03
CA GLU A 137 16.01 8.36 -0.34
C GLU A 137 15.15 7.61 0.69
N GLU A 138 14.20 8.28 1.34
CA GLU A 138 13.32 7.66 2.33
C GLU A 138 12.34 6.69 1.66
N ILE A 139 11.70 7.11 0.57
CA ILE A 139 10.76 6.26 -0.18
C ILE A 139 11.49 5.09 -0.84
N ARG A 140 12.69 5.33 -1.39
CA ARG A 140 13.50 4.30 -2.05
C ARG A 140 13.90 3.13 -1.14
N LYS A 141 13.87 3.31 0.18
CA LYS A 141 14.15 2.24 1.17
C LYS A 141 12.93 1.38 1.48
N LEU A 142 11.74 1.80 1.07
CA LEU A 142 10.51 1.01 1.23
C LEU A 142 10.55 -0.19 0.29
N SER A 143 10.19 -1.37 0.80
CA SER A 143 10.07 -2.56 -0.02
C SER A 143 8.84 -2.46 -0.94
N ASP A 144 9.02 -2.81 -2.22
CA ASP A 144 7.93 -2.93 -3.21
C ASP A 144 7.03 -1.69 -3.30
N THR A 145 7.62 -0.50 -3.19
CA THR A 145 6.90 0.77 -3.24
C THR A 145 6.55 1.19 -4.67
N TYR A 146 5.35 1.74 -4.83
CA TYR A 146 4.88 2.37 -6.06
C TYR A 146 4.96 3.91 -6.01
N LEU A 147 5.53 4.46 -4.94
CA LEU A 147 5.59 5.90 -4.69
C LEU A 147 6.93 6.49 -5.13
N GLY A 148 6.92 7.80 -5.40
CA GLY A 148 8.13 8.61 -5.55
C GLY A 148 8.88 8.43 -6.87
N LEU A 149 8.24 7.86 -7.90
CA LEU A 149 8.79 7.78 -9.24
C LEU A 149 8.87 9.16 -9.87
N GLU A 150 10.00 9.48 -10.50
CA GLU A 150 10.18 10.71 -11.28
C GLU A 150 9.60 10.54 -12.70
N GLU A 151 8.82 11.52 -13.14
CA GLU A 151 8.07 11.48 -14.41
C GLU A 151 8.86 12.06 -15.60
N ASP A 152 10.02 12.65 -15.35
CA ASP A 152 10.88 13.22 -16.39
C ASP A 152 11.44 12.14 -17.30
N CYS A 153 11.53 12.40 -18.61
CA CYS A 153 12.03 11.42 -19.58
C CYS A 153 13.43 10.90 -19.21
N LEU A 154 14.29 11.79 -18.69
CA LEU A 154 15.66 11.48 -18.31
C LEU A 154 15.78 10.68 -17.01
N SER A 155 14.69 10.49 -16.25
CA SER A 155 14.70 9.62 -15.08
C SER A 155 14.92 8.15 -15.48
N CYS A 156 14.46 7.78 -16.68
CA CYS A 156 14.54 6.41 -17.20
C CYS A 156 15.34 6.31 -18.51
N HIS A 157 15.32 7.35 -19.35
CA HIS A 157 16.01 7.34 -20.63
C HIS A 157 17.35 8.07 -20.56
N THR A 158 18.40 7.42 -21.07
CA THR A 158 19.71 8.06 -21.24
C THR A 158 19.67 9.05 -22.39
N ASP A 159 20.25 10.24 -22.18
CA ASP A 159 20.45 11.19 -23.27
C ASP A 159 21.58 10.72 -24.21
N PHE A 160 21.20 10.38 -25.45
CA PHE A 160 22.15 10.03 -26.52
C PHE A 160 22.67 11.26 -27.29
N HIS A 161 22.13 12.44 -27.02
CA HIS A 161 22.50 13.69 -27.67
C HIS A 161 23.68 14.40 -27.00
N GLN A 162 24.29 13.79 -25.97
CA GLN A 162 25.47 14.32 -25.29
C GLN A 162 25.26 15.75 -24.76
N GLU A 163 24.07 16.02 -24.22
CA GLU A 163 23.67 17.30 -23.64
C GLU A 163 23.66 18.47 -24.66
N THR A 164 23.64 18.15 -25.97
CA THR A 164 23.62 19.18 -27.04
C THR A 164 22.21 19.67 -27.39
N LEU A 165 21.18 18.95 -26.97
CA LEU A 165 19.77 19.31 -27.12
C LEU A 165 19.15 19.68 -25.77
N GLY A 166 17.99 20.33 -25.80
CA GLY A 166 17.23 20.63 -24.60
C GLY A 166 16.61 19.37 -23.95
N GLU A 167 16.12 19.52 -22.72
CA GLU A 167 15.53 18.41 -21.95
C GLU A 167 14.08 18.09 -22.36
N ASP A 168 13.43 18.95 -23.14
CA ASP A 168 12.08 18.69 -23.66
C ASP A 168 12.11 17.67 -24.81
N CYS A 169 12.18 16.40 -24.42
CA CYS A 169 12.23 15.27 -25.34
C CYS A 169 11.02 15.22 -26.29
N LYS A 170 9.89 15.81 -25.91
CA LYS A 170 8.63 15.78 -26.67
C LYS A 170 8.63 16.72 -27.89
N GLU A 171 9.64 17.57 -28.02
CA GLU A 171 9.85 18.35 -29.25
C GLU A 171 10.11 17.45 -30.47
N CYS A 172 10.77 16.31 -30.24
CA CYS A 172 11.20 15.38 -31.28
C CYS A 172 10.62 13.96 -31.09
N HIS A 173 10.57 13.46 -29.86
CA HIS A 173 10.09 12.12 -29.52
C HIS A 173 8.61 12.15 -29.13
N ASN A 174 7.99 10.96 -29.12
CA ASN A 174 6.61 10.80 -28.65
C ASN A 174 6.45 9.43 -27.97
N PHE A 175 5.33 9.27 -27.28
CA PHE A 175 5.06 8.06 -26.50
C PHE A 175 4.77 6.81 -27.36
N THR A 176 4.40 6.96 -28.64
CA THR A 176 4.10 5.82 -29.53
C THR A 176 5.36 5.13 -30.05
N LYS A 177 6.43 5.89 -30.32
CA LYS A 177 7.70 5.33 -30.77
C LYS A 177 8.84 6.30 -30.47
N TRP A 178 9.89 5.78 -29.83
CA TRP A 178 11.07 6.57 -29.52
C TRP A 178 11.90 6.89 -30.78
N ASP A 179 12.20 5.88 -31.59
CA ASP A 179 13.01 6.00 -32.82
C ASP A 179 12.25 5.49 -34.06
N PRO A 180 12.26 6.21 -35.20
CA PRO A 180 12.86 7.52 -35.40
C PRO A 180 12.03 8.64 -34.77
N ALA A 181 12.69 9.73 -34.37
CA ALA A 181 12.01 10.95 -33.94
C ALA A 181 11.12 11.52 -35.04
N LYS A 182 10.04 12.17 -34.64
CA LYS A 182 9.13 12.86 -35.56
C LYS A 182 9.94 13.99 -36.21
N PHE A 183 10.10 13.94 -37.52
CA PHE A 183 10.83 14.92 -38.34
C PHE A 183 12.37 14.79 -38.43
N PHE A 184 12.98 13.69 -37.94
CA PHE A 184 14.40 13.43 -38.15
C PHE A 184 14.64 12.28 -39.14
N ASP A 185 15.33 12.58 -40.26
CA ASP A 185 15.92 11.58 -41.15
C ASP A 185 17.45 11.68 -41.02
N HIS A 186 18.10 10.59 -40.64
CA HIS A 186 19.57 10.53 -40.52
C HIS A 186 20.28 10.86 -41.84
N LYS A 187 19.59 10.78 -42.98
CA LYS A 187 20.12 11.15 -44.29
C LYS A 187 20.28 12.66 -44.49
N ASP A 188 19.59 13.48 -43.71
CA ASP A 188 19.65 14.94 -43.80
C ASP A 188 20.70 15.54 -42.83
N ALA A 189 21.40 14.68 -42.07
CA ALA A 189 22.37 15.06 -41.05
C ALA A 189 23.86 14.92 -41.51
N GLU A 190 24.11 14.75 -42.82
CA GLU A 190 25.45 14.70 -43.43
C GLU A 190 25.90 16.03 -44.08
#